data_AF-A0A925IZY4-F1
#
_entry.id   AF-A0A925IZY4-F1
#
_cell.length_a   1.000
_cell.length_b   1.000
_cell.length_c   1.000
_cell.angle_alpha   90.00
_cell.angle_beta   90.00
_cell.angle_gamma   90.00
#
_symmetry.space_group_name_H-M   'P 1'
#
loop_
_entity.id
_entity.type
_entity.pdbx_description
1 polymer ?
#
loop_
_entity_poly.entity_id
_entity_poly.type
_entity_poly.pdbx_seq_one_letter_code
_entity_poly.pdbx_strand_id
1 'polypeptide(L)' 'METLSATRNLVARPQFKERYDNFIGGEWVSPVKGQYFDNISPIDGQNFTEVDRST' A
#
# COMPACT_ATOMS: atom_id res chain seq x y z
N MET A 1 19.59 29.02 -17.50
CA MET A 1 20.02 27.91 -16.62
C MET A 1 18.80 27.02 -16.48
N GLU A 2 18.66 26.02 -17.36
CA GLU A 2 17.51 25.13 -17.35
C GLU A 2 17.73 24.05 -16.29
N THR A 3 16.95 24.11 -15.23
CA THR A 3 16.88 23.04 -14.22
C THR A 3 16.07 21.90 -14.81
N LEU A 4 16.77 20.84 -15.22
CA LEU A 4 16.16 19.58 -15.64
C LEU A 4 15.47 18.91 -14.44
N SER A 5 14.21 19.26 -14.21
CA SER A 5 13.30 18.48 -13.36
C SER A 5 12.74 17.31 -14.17
N ALA A 6 13.61 16.44 -14.66
CA ALA A 6 13.18 15.14 -15.13
C ALA A 6 13.01 14.25 -13.90
N THR A 7 11.76 13.91 -13.55
CA THR A 7 11.44 12.94 -12.49
C THR A 7 12.12 11.62 -12.81
N ARG A 8 13.29 11.39 -12.22
CA ARG A 8 14.05 10.16 -12.42
C ARG A 8 13.51 9.13 -11.42
N ASN A 9 12.65 8.24 -11.90
CA ASN A 9 12.33 7.01 -11.17
C ASN A 9 13.56 6.11 -11.19
N LEU A 10 14.41 6.28 -10.17
CA LEU A 10 15.66 5.55 -10.03
C LEU A 10 15.47 4.07 -9.70
N VAL A 11 14.27 3.70 -9.21
CA VAL A 11 13.95 2.37 -8.71
C VAL A 11 12.51 2.02 -9.13
N ALA A 12 12.31 0.77 -9.59
CA ALA A 12 10.98 0.26 -9.89
C ALA A 12 10.18 0.02 -8.60
N ARG A 13 8.86 0.28 -8.64
CA ARG A 13 7.97 0.00 -7.51
C ARG A 13 7.93 -1.52 -7.27
N PRO A 14 8.05 -2.00 -6.02
CA PRO A 14 7.83 -3.41 -5.72
C PRO A 14 6.42 -3.85 -6.09
N GLN A 15 6.24 -5.15 -6.34
CA GLN A 15 4.92 -5.72 -6.53
C GLN A 15 4.31 -6.02 -5.15
N PHE A 16 3.16 -5.41 -4.88
CA PHE A 16 2.37 -5.65 -3.68
C PHE A 16 1.12 -6.46 -4.03
N LYS A 17 0.53 -7.15 -3.04
CA LYS A 17 -0.83 -7.68 -3.21
C LYS A 17 -1.80 -6.51 -3.21
N GLU A 18 -2.96 -6.69 -3.82
CA GLU A 18 -4.02 -5.67 -3.82
C GLU A 18 -4.56 -5.43 -2.40
N ARG A 19 -4.57 -6.47 -1.57
CA ARG A 19 -5.12 -6.44 -0.21
C ARG A 19 -4.37 -7.38 0.71
N TYR A 20 -4.25 -6.97 1.98
CA TYR A 20 -3.80 -7.81 3.08
C TYR A 20 -4.87 -7.91 4.17
N ASP A 21 -5.04 -9.13 4.67
CA ASP A 21 -5.86 -9.45 5.84
C ASP A 21 -5.06 -9.31 7.14
N ASN A 22 -5.71 -9.46 8.30
CA ASN A 22 -4.98 -9.60 9.56
C ASN A 22 -4.16 -10.87 9.55
N PHE A 23 -3.03 -10.89 10.25
CA PHE A 23 -2.31 -12.13 10.52
C PHE A 23 -2.40 -12.47 12.02
N ILE A 24 -3.24 -13.44 12.37
CA ILE A 24 -3.58 -13.78 13.76
C ILE A 24 -3.39 -15.28 13.93
N GLY A 25 -2.61 -15.68 14.95
CA GLY A 25 -2.41 -17.10 15.28
C GLY A 25 -1.72 -17.93 14.20
N GLY A 26 -1.03 -17.30 13.24
CA GLY A 26 -0.39 -18.00 12.13
C GLY A 26 -1.23 -18.08 10.85
N GLU A 27 -2.43 -17.50 10.85
CA GLU A 27 -3.35 -17.52 9.72
C GLU A 27 -3.72 -16.10 9.27
N TRP A 28 -4.08 -15.97 7.98
CA TRP A 28 -4.63 -14.74 7.43
C TRP A 28 -6.15 -14.73 7.66
N VAL A 29 -6.63 -13.71 8.37
CA VAL A 29 -8.02 -13.60 8.82
C VAL A 29 -8.59 -12.26 8.39
N SER A 30 -9.66 -12.29 7.59
CA SER A 30 -10.37 -11.08 7.19
C SER A 30 -10.95 -10.34 8.41
N PRO A 31 -11.03 -9.00 8.37
CA PRO A 31 -11.56 -8.21 9.47
C PRO A 31 -13.03 -8.55 9.72
N VAL A 32 -13.44 -8.58 11.00
CA VAL A 32 -14.79 -9.00 11.41
C VAL A 32 -15.90 -8.17 10.74
N LYS A 33 -15.65 -6.88 10.50
CA LYS A 33 -16.60 -5.97 9.82
C LYS A 33 -16.41 -5.91 8.29
N GLY A 34 -15.48 -6.68 7.73
CA GLY A 34 -15.16 -6.67 6.30
C GLY A 34 -14.58 -5.34 5.80
N GLN A 35 -14.11 -4.48 6.69
CA GLN A 35 -13.62 -3.14 6.35
C GLN A 35 -12.13 -3.16 6.05
N TYR A 36 -11.73 -2.42 5.01
CA TYR A 36 -10.34 -2.20 4.63
C TYR A 36 -10.13 -0.70 4.37
N PHE A 37 -8.87 -0.27 4.27
CA PHE A 37 -8.52 1.09 3.89
C PHE A 37 -7.30 1.14 2.98
N ASP A 38 -7.22 2.20 2.19
CA ASP A 38 -6.11 2.46 1.26
C ASP A 38 -4.82 2.77 2.01
N ASN A 39 -3.74 2.08 1.64
CA ASN A 39 -2.39 2.38 2.10
C ASN A 39 -1.72 3.30 1.08
N ILE A 40 -1.76 4.60 1.39
CA ILE A 40 -1.21 5.64 0.52
C ILE A 40 0.30 5.74 0.70
N SER A 41 1.04 5.68 -0.40
CA SER A 41 2.50 5.85 -0.36
C SER A 41 2.86 7.30 -0.03
N PRO A 42 3.78 7.56 0.91
CA PRO A 42 4.24 8.92 1.21
C PRO A 42 5.17 9.49 0.12
N ILE A 43 5.63 8.68 -0.84
CA ILE A 43 6.57 9.10 -1.90
C ILE A 43 5.82 9.83 -3.02
N ASP A 44 4.67 9.31 -3.42
CA ASP A 44 3.93 9.80 -4.57
C ASP A 44 2.44 10.04 -4.31
N GLY A 45 1.96 9.78 -3.08
CA GLY A 45 0.56 9.98 -2.71
C GLY A 45 -0.41 8.99 -3.36
N GLN A 46 0.09 7.94 -4.01
CA GLN A 46 -0.74 6.95 -4.68
C GLN A 46 -1.01 5.76 -3.75
N ASN A 47 -2.23 5.22 -3.82
CA ASN A 47 -2.56 3.94 -3.20
C ASN A 47 -1.72 2.82 -3.85
N PHE A 48 -1.18 1.92 -3.05
CA PHE A 48 -0.44 0.76 -3.54
C PHE A 48 -0.92 -0.58 -2.97
N THR A 49 -1.81 -0.58 -1.98
CA THR A 49 -2.45 -1.78 -1.40
C THR A 49 -3.57 -1.36 -0.44
N GLU A 50 -4.53 -2.24 -0.21
CA GLU A 50 -5.46 -2.14 0.91
C GLU A 50 -4.96 -2.96 2.10
N VAL A 51 -5.28 -2.51 3.31
CA VAL A 51 -5.03 -3.24 4.57
C VAL A 51 -6.31 -3.27 5.41
N ASP A 52 -6.43 -4.26 6.28
CA ASP A 52 -7.63 -4.46 7.09
C ASP A 52 -7.86 -3.30 8.08
N ARG A 53 -9.15 -2.99 8.32
CA ARG A 53 -9.58 -2.00 9.31
C ARG A 53 -10.39 -2.69 10.40
N SER A 54 -9.67 -3.30 11.34
CA SER A 54 -10.28 -3.96 12.49
C SER A 54 -10.61 -2.95 13.61
N THR A 55 -11.75 -3.11 14.29
CA THR A 55 -12.20 -2.30 15.43
C THR A 55 -12.81 -3.18 16.50
#